data_AF-A0A3C0G104-F1
#
_entry.id   AF-A0A3C0G104-F1
#
_cell.length_a   1.000
_cell.length_b   1.000
_cell.length_c   1.000
_cell.angle_alpha   90.00
_cell.angle_beta   90.00
_cell.angle_gamma   90.00
#
_symmetry.space_group_name_H-M   'P 1'
#
loop_
_entity.id
_entity.type
_entity.pdbx_description
1 polymer ?
#
loop_
_entity_poly.entity_id
_entity_poly.type
_entity_poly.pdbx_seq_one_letter_code
_entity_poly.pdbx_strand_id
1 'polypeptide(L)'
;LYPSIERVKNDFKLSLSEEKALTSSVSPIIILNPKESITDLEQESIAPNLNQFGVMLPSSALLVLLMDELKIPIIATSGNIHGSPIISTKEDAIQQLSGVTEYFLHHDLEVAFPQDDSVVRFAGEQQIILRRSRGLAPNYLKGTQSNPVKVLAMGAHLKSTFSYVPNAHTYVSPYFGNLDNYDVLVRYQESIVKYKELFESQPEVILIDSHPQYQSSILGKAFSKKSNTKLVSIQHHKAHFASVLGEHDLFKSKEKILGVVWDGTGFGDDQAIWGGEFFNYEKHKMKRLSHFEYVDWIAADRMAIEPRLALLSILPCSKRELAKSKFSETEWKVYNRMLEINSLKTSSVGRLFDAVASLLDIIDKTSYEGEAAMLLENQARNYDGNDYIDFLEDLAFERIPSKTLIANIQKAKEEGISKFRNANSFIHTLALVILKIAKQNDYETIACSGGVFQNSLLVTKLSQLSQKQGIKLKFNRILS
;
A
#
# COMPACT_ATOMS: atom_id res chain seq x y z
N LEU A 1 18.46 -3.46 -12.10
CA LEU A 1 18.96 -2.39 -12.99
C LEU A 1 19.33 -3.01 -14.33
N TYR A 2 18.77 -2.50 -15.42
CA TYR A 2 19.01 -2.98 -16.79
C TYR A 2 19.91 -2.01 -17.55
N PRO A 3 20.75 -2.49 -18.48
CA PRO A 3 21.70 -1.64 -19.19
C PRO A 3 21.04 -0.72 -20.23
N SER A 4 19.94 -1.16 -20.86
CA SER A 4 19.24 -0.37 -21.86
C SER A 4 17.76 -0.72 -21.96
N ILE A 5 16.96 0.17 -22.56
CA ILE A 5 15.53 -0.06 -22.79
C ILE A 5 15.29 -1.20 -23.78
N GLU A 6 16.18 -1.40 -24.77
CA GLU A 6 16.12 -2.50 -25.72
C GLU A 6 16.25 -3.84 -25.00
N ARG A 7 17.18 -3.94 -24.02
CA ARG A 7 17.30 -5.16 -23.21
C ARG A 7 16.05 -5.40 -22.38
N VAL A 8 15.47 -4.34 -21.77
CA VAL A 8 14.19 -4.48 -21.06
C VAL A 8 13.08 -4.95 -22.00
N LYS A 9 12.98 -4.42 -23.22
CA LYS A 9 11.97 -4.84 -24.22
C LYS A 9 12.16 -6.27 -24.70
N ASN A 10 13.39 -6.80 -24.67
CA ASN A 10 13.63 -8.21 -24.97
C ASN A 10 13.06 -9.10 -23.87
N ASP A 11 13.27 -8.73 -22.61
CA ASP A 11 12.95 -9.57 -21.45
C ASP A 11 11.50 -9.37 -20.94
N PHE A 12 10.91 -8.18 -21.09
CA PHE A 12 9.59 -7.83 -20.56
C PHE A 12 8.60 -7.39 -21.64
N LYS A 13 7.30 -7.60 -21.38
CA LYS A 13 6.24 -6.96 -22.15
C LYS A 13 5.98 -5.57 -21.55
N LEU A 14 6.15 -4.52 -22.35
CA LEU A 14 5.93 -3.14 -21.93
C LEU A 14 4.70 -2.55 -22.63
N SER A 15 3.85 -1.90 -21.86
CA SER A 15 2.91 -0.89 -22.36
C SER A 15 3.62 0.44 -22.65
N LEU A 16 2.95 1.32 -23.38
CA LEU A 16 3.46 2.67 -23.66
C LEU A 16 3.68 3.48 -22.37
N SER A 17 2.81 3.31 -21.39
CA SER A 17 2.90 4.01 -20.10
C SER A 17 4.07 3.50 -19.25
N GLU A 18 4.32 2.19 -19.24
CA GLU A 18 5.48 1.61 -18.55
C GLU A 18 6.81 2.04 -19.21
N GLU A 19 6.90 2.00 -20.54
CA GLU A 19 8.09 2.45 -21.27
C GLU A 19 8.38 3.95 -21.02
N LYS A 20 7.35 4.79 -21.08
CA LYS A 20 7.46 6.22 -20.81
C LYS A 20 7.91 6.50 -19.38
N ALA A 21 7.42 5.72 -18.42
CA ALA A 21 7.84 5.87 -17.02
C ALA A 21 9.31 5.45 -16.83
N LEU A 22 9.74 4.32 -17.41
CA LEU A 22 11.14 3.84 -17.32
C LEU A 22 12.13 4.87 -17.87
N THR A 23 11.79 5.47 -19.02
CA THR A 23 12.62 6.44 -19.75
C THR A 23 12.45 7.88 -19.27
N SER A 24 11.57 8.11 -18.28
CA SER A 24 11.36 9.44 -17.72
C SER A 24 12.57 9.91 -16.90
N SER A 25 12.68 11.22 -16.68
CA SER A 25 13.69 11.81 -15.80
C SER A 25 13.57 11.38 -14.33
N VAL A 26 12.41 10.83 -13.93
CA VAL A 26 12.24 10.23 -12.60
C VAL A 26 12.97 8.88 -12.53
N SER A 27 13.00 8.13 -13.64
CA SER A 27 13.59 6.80 -13.76
C SER A 27 13.26 5.90 -12.55
N PRO A 28 11.96 5.67 -12.24
CA PRO A 28 11.56 4.86 -11.09
C PRO A 28 11.84 3.37 -11.35
N ILE A 29 11.78 2.58 -10.28
CA ILE A 29 11.62 1.13 -10.38
C ILE A 29 10.18 0.85 -10.81
N ILE A 30 10.00 0.05 -11.85
CA ILE A 30 8.70 -0.38 -12.36
C ILE A 30 8.52 -1.88 -12.14
N ILE A 31 7.38 -2.27 -11.57
CA ILE A 31 7.02 -3.68 -11.44
C ILE A 31 6.48 -4.20 -12.78
N LEU A 32 7.22 -5.10 -13.42
CA LEU A 32 6.92 -5.63 -14.76
C LEU A 32 6.71 -7.14 -14.76
N ASN A 33 5.92 -7.61 -15.72
CA ASN A 33 5.76 -9.04 -16.00
C ASN A 33 6.84 -9.50 -16.99
N PRO A 34 7.62 -10.54 -16.65
CA PRO A 34 8.58 -11.12 -17.56
C PRO A 34 7.87 -11.74 -18.77
N LYS A 35 8.59 -11.87 -19.89
CA LYS A 35 8.21 -12.83 -20.93
C LYS A 35 8.56 -14.25 -20.46
N GLU A 36 7.85 -15.24 -20.98
CA GLU A 36 8.09 -16.66 -20.67
C GLU A 36 9.51 -17.14 -21.01
N SER A 37 10.22 -16.40 -21.86
CA SER A 37 11.50 -16.81 -22.46
C SER A 37 12.75 -16.19 -21.81
N ILE A 38 12.67 -15.59 -20.62
CA ILE A 38 13.89 -15.04 -19.99
C ILE A 38 14.74 -16.20 -19.45
N THR A 39 15.84 -16.51 -20.13
CA THR A 39 16.77 -17.59 -19.77
C THR A 39 17.88 -17.15 -18.82
N ASP A 40 18.26 -15.87 -18.84
CA ASP A 40 19.48 -15.39 -18.19
C ASP A 40 19.21 -14.67 -16.85
N LEU A 41 18.01 -14.85 -16.29
CA LEU A 41 17.58 -14.21 -15.04
C LEU A 41 17.18 -15.29 -14.04
N GLU A 42 17.87 -15.35 -12.90
CA GLU A 42 17.56 -16.25 -11.78
C GLU A 42 16.30 -15.76 -11.03
N GLN A 43 15.13 -16.03 -11.60
CA GLN A 43 13.84 -15.51 -11.18
C GLN A 43 13.53 -15.80 -9.71
N GLU A 44 13.70 -17.05 -9.28
CA GLU A 44 13.35 -17.50 -7.93
C GLU A 44 14.26 -16.87 -6.85
N SER A 45 15.53 -16.59 -7.19
CA SER A 45 16.46 -15.92 -6.27
C SER A 45 16.15 -14.43 -6.10
N ILE A 46 15.55 -13.80 -7.11
CA ILE A 46 15.27 -12.36 -7.12
C ILE A 46 13.90 -12.05 -6.50
N ALA A 47 12.87 -12.82 -6.87
CA ALA A 47 11.50 -12.60 -6.46
C ALA A 47 10.80 -13.94 -6.18
N PRO A 48 11.14 -14.62 -5.07
CA PRO A 48 10.65 -15.96 -4.78
C PRO A 48 9.13 -16.01 -4.74
N ASN A 49 8.54 -17.02 -5.41
CA ASN A 49 7.09 -17.22 -5.54
C ASN A 49 6.29 -16.07 -6.19
N LEU A 50 6.95 -15.07 -6.77
CA LEU A 50 6.34 -13.94 -7.47
C LEU A 50 6.70 -13.96 -8.96
N ASN A 51 5.73 -13.62 -9.81
CA ASN A 51 5.93 -13.62 -11.26
C ASN A 51 6.25 -12.21 -11.80
N GLN A 52 6.70 -11.28 -10.96
CA GLN A 52 6.91 -9.89 -11.31
C GLN A 52 8.22 -9.36 -10.75
N PHE A 53 8.87 -8.47 -11.49
CA PHE A 53 10.20 -7.95 -11.14
C PHE A 53 10.22 -6.43 -11.08
N GLY A 54 10.98 -5.90 -10.13
CA GLY A 54 11.34 -4.48 -10.10
C GLY A 54 12.43 -4.19 -11.12
N VAL A 55 12.10 -3.43 -12.16
CA VAL A 55 13.00 -3.07 -13.25
C VAL A 55 13.26 -1.57 -13.23
N MET A 56 14.51 -1.16 -13.38
CA MET A 56 14.91 0.24 -13.50
C MET A 56 16.01 0.39 -14.54
N LEU A 57 16.13 1.59 -15.09
CA LEU A 57 17.22 2.02 -15.98
C LEU A 57 18.24 2.88 -15.22
N PRO A 58 19.45 3.09 -15.77
CA PRO A 58 20.48 3.91 -15.14
C PRO A 58 20.01 5.35 -15.00
N SER A 59 20.01 5.87 -13.76
CA SER A 59 19.49 7.19 -13.41
C SER A 59 20.58 8.22 -13.13
N SER A 60 21.86 7.84 -13.22
CA SER A 60 23.01 8.71 -13.01
C SER A 60 24.14 8.36 -13.97
N ALA A 61 25.05 9.31 -14.21
CA ALA A 61 26.21 9.10 -15.09
C ALA A 61 27.08 7.91 -14.63
N LEU A 62 27.24 7.73 -13.32
CA LEU A 62 27.97 6.60 -12.76
C LEU A 62 27.31 5.25 -13.11
N LEU A 63 25.98 5.17 -12.98
CA LEU A 63 25.25 3.95 -13.33
C LEU A 63 25.26 3.69 -14.84
N VAL A 64 25.27 4.74 -15.68
CA VAL A 64 25.42 4.60 -17.13
C VAL A 64 26.78 3.98 -17.46
N LEU A 65 27.87 4.56 -16.95
CA LEU A 65 29.23 4.03 -17.17
C LEU A 65 29.39 2.59 -16.67
N LEU A 66 28.81 2.27 -15.51
CA LEU A 66 28.82 0.93 -14.95
C LEU A 66 28.08 -0.06 -15.86
N MET A 67 26.92 0.33 -16.39
CA MET A 67 26.13 -0.54 -17.28
C MET A 67 26.75 -0.68 -18.67
N ASP A 68 27.44 0.35 -19.17
CA ASP A 68 28.18 0.29 -20.43
C ASP A 68 29.32 -0.73 -20.39
N GLU A 69 29.95 -0.91 -19.22
CA GLU A 69 30.98 -1.92 -19.00
C GLU A 69 30.39 -3.32 -18.78
N LEU A 70 29.40 -3.44 -17.87
CA LEU A 70 28.85 -4.75 -17.47
C LEU A 70 27.99 -5.39 -18.56
N LYS A 71 27.20 -4.59 -19.30
CA LYS A 71 26.29 -5.04 -20.38
C LYS A 71 25.30 -6.15 -20.02
N ILE A 72 25.13 -6.42 -18.72
CA ILE A 72 24.18 -7.40 -18.17
C ILE A 72 23.29 -6.72 -17.12
N PRO A 73 22.06 -7.20 -16.92
CA PRO A 73 21.24 -6.75 -15.79
C PRO A 73 21.92 -7.09 -14.45
N ILE A 74 21.81 -6.18 -13.48
CA ILE A 74 22.31 -6.39 -12.11
C ILE A 74 21.24 -6.14 -11.06
N ILE A 75 21.40 -6.76 -9.89
CA ILE A 75 20.58 -6.47 -8.71
C ILE A 75 21.01 -5.12 -8.14
N ALA A 76 20.03 -4.23 -7.94
CA ALA A 76 20.22 -2.96 -7.25
C ALA A 76 19.18 -2.89 -6.13
N THR A 77 19.65 -2.91 -4.89
CA THR A 77 18.82 -2.83 -3.67
C THR A 77 19.40 -1.78 -2.73
N SER A 78 18.61 -1.33 -1.75
CA SER A 78 19.07 -0.39 -0.74
C SER A 78 20.26 -0.96 0.03
N GLY A 79 21.33 -0.17 0.18
CA GLY A 79 22.49 -0.51 0.98
C GLY A 79 22.23 -0.24 2.46
N ASN A 80 21.48 -1.11 3.11
CA ASN A 80 21.11 -1.01 4.52
C ASN A 80 20.91 -2.39 5.15
N ILE A 81 20.99 -2.46 6.47
CA ILE A 81 20.49 -3.60 7.23
C ILE A 81 18.96 -3.56 7.23
N HIS A 82 18.33 -4.73 7.21
CA HIS A 82 16.87 -4.87 7.12
C HIS A 82 16.15 -4.00 8.16
N GLY A 83 15.29 -3.09 7.68
CA GLY A 83 14.47 -2.21 8.51
C GLY A 83 15.11 -0.86 8.87
N SER A 84 16.39 -0.64 8.59
CA SER A 84 17.07 0.64 8.84
C SER A 84 17.00 1.59 7.63
N PRO A 85 17.25 2.90 7.79
CA PRO A 85 17.34 3.85 6.68
C PRO A 85 18.41 3.50 5.65
N ILE A 86 18.27 4.04 4.43
CA ILE A 86 19.36 4.00 3.44
C ILE A 86 20.60 4.72 3.97
N ILE A 87 21.76 4.06 3.88
CA ILE A 87 23.05 4.62 4.28
C ILE A 87 23.53 5.61 3.22
N SER A 88 24.13 6.71 3.67
CA SER A 88 24.59 7.79 2.77
C SER A 88 26.03 8.24 3.00
N THR A 89 26.62 7.93 4.16
CA THR A 89 28.02 8.25 4.46
C THR A 89 28.91 7.05 4.16
N LYS A 90 30.17 7.31 3.82
CA LYS A 90 31.17 6.27 3.57
C LYS A 90 31.44 5.46 4.83
N GLU A 91 31.59 6.15 5.95
CA GLU A 91 31.94 5.59 7.24
C GLU A 91 30.88 4.58 7.70
N ASP A 92 29.60 4.98 7.66
CA ASP A 92 28.49 4.09 8.01
C ASP A 92 28.39 2.90 7.04
N ALA A 93 28.65 3.12 5.74
CA ALA A 93 28.54 2.05 4.75
C ALA A 93 29.59 0.96 5.01
N ILE A 94 30.84 1.34 5.26
CA ILE A 94 31.92 0.41 5.59
C ILE A 94 31.62 -0.29 6.92
N GLN A 95 31.21 0.47 7.94
CA GLN A 95 30.94 -0.07 9.26
C GLN A 95 29.81 -1.11 9.24
N GLN A 96 28.71 -0.82 8.55
CA GLN A 96 27.51 -1.66 8.60
C GLN A 96 27.48 -2.77 7.54
N LEU A 97 28.13 -2.59 6.38
CA LEU A 97 28.03 -3.52 5.25
C LEU A 97 29.30 -4.35 4.99
N SER A 98 30.34 -4.20 5.81
CA SER A 98 31.57 -5.03 5.71
C SER A 98 31.33 -6.54 5.88
N GLY A 99 30.25 -6.93 6.55
CA GLY A 99 29.82 -8.34 6.61
C GLY A 99 29.01 -8.83 5.41
N VAL A 100 28.65 -7.93 4.48
CA VAL A 100 27.78 -8.21 3.33
C VAL A 100 28.53 -8.13 2.01
N THR A 101 29.48 -7.19 1.88
CA THR A 101 30.28 -6.98 0.66
C THR A 101 31.74 -6.68 0.98
N GLU A 102 32.62 -7.11 0.06
CA GLU A 102 34.06 -6.84 0.11
C GLU A 102 34.45 -5.53 -0.62
N TYR A 103 33.59 -5.06 -1.52
CA TYR A 103 33.89 -3.91 -2.39
C TYR A 103 32.89 -2.77 -2.18
N PHE A 104 33.43 -1.55 -2.18
CA PHE A 104 32.68 -0.30 -2.02
C PHE A 104 33.06 0.67 -3.14
N LEU A 105 32.06 1.17 -3.86
CA LEU A 105 32.20 2.26 -4.81
C LEU A 105 31.54 3.50 -4.22
N HIS A 106 32.32 4.57 -4.00
CA HIS A 106 31.86 5.80 -3.34
C HIS A 106 32.43 7.04 -4.04
N HIS A 107 31.90 8.23 -3.69
CA HIS A 107 32.32 9.52 -4.23
C HIS A 107 32.37 10.60 -3.14
N ASP A 108 33.07 11.70 -3.40
CA ASP A 108 33.22 12.79 -2.42
C ASP A 108 32.06 13.82 -2.47
N LEU A 109 31.03 13.60 -3.30
CA LEU A 109 29.82 14.43 -3.31
C LEU A 109 28.93 14.08 -2.11
N GLU A 110 28.71 15.04 -1.21
CA GLU A 110 27.86 14.84 -0.04
C GLU A 110 26.38 14.62 -0.41
N VAL A 111 25.74 13.63 0.22
CA VAL A 111 24.31 13.33 0.04
C VAL A 111 23.50 13.98 1.18
N ALA A 112 23.09 15.24 1.00
CA ALA A 112 22.39 16.01 2.05
C ALA A 112 20.99 15.47 2.42
N PHE A 113 20.28 14.92 1.43
CA PHE A 113 18.96 14.28 1.59
C PHE A 113 19.00 12.90 0.96
N PRO A 114 19.36 11.86 1.73
CA PRO A 114 19.28 10.48 1.25
C PRO A 114 17.85 10.16 0.85
N GLN A 115 17.65 9.42 -0.23
CA GLN A 115 16.33 9.02 -0.71
C GLN A 115 16.38 7.61 -1.30
N ASP A 116 15.38 6.80 -0.96
CA ASP A 116 15.13 5.53 -1.62
C ASP A 116 14.68 5.75 -3.08
N ASP A 117 14.81 4.72 -3.90
CA ASP A 117 14.24 4.71 -5.24
C ASP A 117 12.70 4.75 -5.19
N SER A 118 12.09 5.56 -6.05
CA SER A 118 10.64 5.51 -6.26
C SER A 118 10.24 4.19 -6.92
N VAL A 119 9.13 3.60 -6.49
CA VAL A 119 8.60 2.34 -7.02
C VAL A 119 7.17 2.56 -7.51
N VAL A 120 6.90 2.17 -8.74
CA VAL A 120 5.57 2.26 -9.37
C VAL A 120 5.18 0.95 -10.03
N ARG A 121 3.88 0.72 -10.19
CA ARG A 121 3.34 -0.32 -11.06
C ARG A 121 2.17 0.24 -11.86
N PHE A 122 1.72 -0.50 -12.86
CA PHE A 122 0.60 -0.11 -13.71
C PHE A 122 -0.54 -1.13 -13.65
N ALA A 123 -1.77 -0.62 -13.73
CA ALA A 123 -3.00 -1.37 -13.93
C ALA A 123 -3.67 -0.87 -15.21
N GLY A 124 -3.25 -1.42 -16.35
CA GLY A 124 -3.49 -0.79 -17.65
C GLY A 124 -2.81 0.58 -17.72
N GLU A 125 -3.54 1.63 -18.07
CA GLU A 125 -3.02 3.00 -18.12
C GLU A 125 -2.98 3.70 -16.74
N GLN A 126 -3.55 3.08 -15.70
CA GLN A 126 -3.55 3.65 -14.35
C GLN A 126 -2.20 3.38 -13.67
N GLN A 127 -1.43 4.45 -13.44
CA GLN A 127 -0.24 4.39 -12.60
C GLN A 127 -0.63 4.25 -11.12
N ILE A 128 0.04 3.32 -10.43
CA ILE A 128 -0.06 3.07 -9.00
C ILE A 128 1.33 3.32 -8.40
N ILE A 129 1.44 4.26 -7.47
CA ILE A 129 2.68 4.51 -6.76
C ILE A 129 2.74 3.58 -5.55
N LEU A 130 3.83 2.82 -5.41
CA LEU A 130 4.06 1.95 -4.25
C LEU A 130 5.01 2.61 -3.25
N ARG A 131 5.96 3.41 -3.76
CA ARG A 131 6.90 4.20 -2.97
C ARG A 131 7.20 5.50 -3.69
N ARG A 132 6.98 6.63 -3.01
CA ARG A 132 7.24 7.97 -3.52
C ARG A 132 8.51 8.57 -2.90
N SER A 133 9.62 8.55 -3.63
CA SER A 133 10.92 9.06 -3.17
C SER A 133 11.70 9.73 -4.30
N ARG A 134 12.86 9.16 -4.71
CA ARG A 134 13.74 9.77 -5.72
C ARG A 134 12.99 10.18 -6.97
N GLY A 135 13.25 11.41 -7.42
CA GLY A 135 12.66 12.01 -8.63
C GLY A 135 11.23 12.51 -8.47
N LEU A 136 10.51 12.13 -7.40
CA LEU A 136 9.16 12.61 -7.09
C LEU A 136 9.17 13.56 -5.89
N ALA A 137 9.86 13.22 -4.81
CA ALA A 137 10.01 14.05 -3.62
C ALA A 137 11.06 15.15 -3.83
N PRO A 138 10.92 16.33 -3.19
CA PRO A 138 9.82 16.74 -2.29
C PRO A 138 8.61 17.37 -2.98
N ASN A 139 8.70 17.62 -4.29
CA ASN A 139 7.78 18.53 -4.97
C ASN A 139 6.42 17.88 -5.22
N TYR A 140 5.34 18.48 -4.69
CA TYR A 140 3.98 18.21 -5.11
C TYR A 140 3.41 19.43 -5.81
N LEU A 141 3.65 19.49 -7.13
CA LEU A 141 3.35 20.66 -7.97
C LEU A 141 1.89 20.70 -8.42
N LYS A 142 0.95 20.64 -7.48
CA LYS A 142 -0.48 20.70 -7.80
C LYS A 142 -1.21 21.80 -7.05
N GLY A 143 -1.67 22.79 -7.82
CA GLY A 143 -2.47 23.93 -7.33
C GLY A 143 -1.64 24.88 -6.45
N THR A 144 -1.70 26.19 -6.74
CA THR A 144 -1.18 27.20 -5.82
C THR A 144 -2.30 27.69 -4.92
N GLN A 145 -2.01 27.77 -3.63
CA GLN A 145 -2.92 28.40 -2.67
C GLN A 145 -2.47 29.84 -2.42
N SER A 146 -3.40 30.79 -2.45
CA SER A 146 -3.12 32.17 -2.06
C SER A 146 -3.11 32.26 -0.53
N ASN A 147 -1.98 32.65 0.06
CA ASN A 147 -1.77 32.78 1.51
C ASN A 147 -2.34 31.60 2.32
N PRO A 148 -1.85 30.37 2.10
CA PRO A 148 -2.33 29.23 2.88
C PRO A 148 -1.87 29.35 4.33
N VAL A 149 -2.67 28.78 5.23
CA VAL A 149 -2.21 28.48 6.60
C VAL A 149 -1.02 27.55 6.51
N LYS A 150 0.05 27.83 7.26
CA LYS A 150 1.24 26.99 7.25
C LYS A 150 0.98 25.69 7.99
N VAL A 151 0.94 24.57 7.26
CA VAL A 151 0.54 23.27 7.80
C VAL A 151 1.71 22.29 7.75
N LEU A 152 1.98 21.59 8.85
CA LEU A 152 2.82 20.39 8.89
C LEU A 152 1.94 19.17 9.20
N ALA A 153 1.77 18.29 8.24
CA ALA A 153 1.08 17.01 8.44
C ALA A 153 2.11 15.90 8.68
N MET A 154 2.05 15.28 9.85
CA MET A 154 3.01 14.27 10.29
C MET A 154 2.81 12.90 9.61
N GLY A 155 1.65 12.68 8.97
CA GLY A 155 1.34 11.43 8.27
C GLY A 155 1.22 10.22 9.19
N ALA A 156 1.26 9.04 8.56
CA ALA A 156 1.07 7.74 9.21
C ALA A 156 2.37 7.19 9.80
N HIS A 157 2.27 6.00 10.39
CA HIS A 157 3.36 5.31 11.07
C HIS A 157 4.15 4.34 10.17
N LEU A 158 3.44 3.53 9.40
CA LEU A 158 4.02 2.68 8.36
C LEU A 158 4.12 3.45 7.05
N LYS A 159 5.13 3.11 6.24
CA LYS A 159 5.43 3.75 4.95
C LYS A 159 5.41 5.28 5.06
N SER A 160 5.95 5.80 6.16
CA SER A 160 5.70 7.15 6.61
C SER A 160 6.26 8.21 5.67
N THR A 161 5.49 9.28 5.50
CA THR A 161 5.86 10.54 4.87
C THR A 161 5.25 11.68 5.68
N PHE A 162 5.86 12.86 5.63
CA PHE A 162 5.24 14.08 6.12
C PHE A 162 4.96 15.04 4.95
N SER A 163 3.97 15.89 5.13
CA SER A 163 3.67 16.96 4.18
C SER A 163 3.83 18.32 4.85
N TYR A 164 4.47 19.26 4.16
CA TYR A 164 4.67 20.61 4.66
C TYR A 164 4.18 21.65 3.66
N VAL A 165 3.40 22.61 4.14
CA VAL A 165 2.89 23.74 3.37
C VAL A 165 3.50 25.02 3.98
N PRO A 166 4.74 25.37 3.63
CA PRO A 166 5.40 26.58 4.14
C PRO A 166 4.93 27.87 3.45
N ASN A 167 4.41 27.74 2.24
CA ASN A 167 4.04 28.82 1.31
C ASN A 167 2.92 28.33 0.38
N ALA A 168 2.76 28.94 -0.82
CA ALA A 168 1.71 28.60 -1.78
C ALA A 168 1.73 27.15 -2.32
N HIS A 169 2.78 26.38 -2.02
CA HIS A 169 2.98 25.00 -2.46
C HIS A 169 2.98 24.02 -1.30
N THR A 170 2.55 22.79 -1.61
CA THR A 170 2.67 21.65 -0.71
C THR A 170 3.91 20.84 -1.10
N TYR A 171 4.69 20.44 -0.11
CA TYR A 171 5.85 19.58 -0.26
C TYR A 171 5.59 18.28 0.49
N VAL A 172 5.82 17.16 -0.18
CA VAL A 172 5.66 15.82 0.40
C VAL A 172 7.01 15.17 0.44
N SER A 173 7.44 14.83 1.66
CA SER A 173 8.75 14.23 1.92
C SER A 173 8.97 12.95 1.10
N PRO A 174 10.22 12.48 0.98
CA PRO A 174 10.45 11.11 0.54
C PRO A 174 9.85 10.11 1.53
N TYR A 175 9.75 8.87 1.10
CA TYR A 175 9.45 7.72 1.95
C TYR A 175 10.50 7.56 3.06
N PHE A 176 10.05 7.34 4.29
CA PHE A 176 10.91 6.99 5.42
C PHE A 176 10.80 5.51 5.83
N GLY A 177 9.66 4.86 5.58
CA GLY A 177 9.43 3.48 6.00
C GLY A 177 8.71 3.37 7.34
N ASN A 178 9.12 2.43 8.18
CA ASN A 178 8.48 2.16 9.46
C ASN A 178 9.10 3.00 10.59
N LEU A 179 8.30 3.86 11.22
CA LEU A 179 8.76 4.73 12.30
C LEU A 179 9.02 4.01 13.64
N ASP A 180 8.72 2.71 13.78
CA ASP A 180 9.14 1.91 14.95
C ASP A 180 10.66 1.69 15.00
N ASN A 181 11.33 1.72 13.84
CA ASN A 181 12.78 1.69 13.81
C ASN A 181 13.33 3.06 14.27
N TYR A 182 14.19 3.04 15.28
CA TYR A 182 14.75 4.25 15.89
C TYR A 182 15.51 5.12 14.89
N ASP A 183 16.35 4.52 14.03
CA ASP A 183 17.15 5.25 13.05
C ASP A 183 16.23 5.91 12.00
N VAL A 184 15.14 5.24 11.61
CA VAL A 184 14.10 5.82 10.74
C VAL A 184 13.43 7.02 11.41
N LEU A 185 13.07 6.89 12.69
CA LEU A 185 12.44 7.97 13.45
C LEU A 185 13.34 9.20 13.59
N VAL A 186 14.63 8.99 13.87
CA VAL A 186 15.64 10.05 13.95
C VAL A 186 15.76 10.77 12.61
N ARG A 187 15.94 10.03 11.51
CA ARG A 187 16.03 10.61 10.15
C ARG A 187 14.76 11.39 9.77
N TYR A 188 13.58 10.89 10.17
CA TYR A 188 12.30 11.56 9.98
C TYR A 188 12.26 12.90 10.73
N GLN A 189 12.65 12.92 12.00
CA GLN A 189 12.71 14.12 12.83
C GLN A 189 13.69 15.16 12.28
N GLU A 190 14.91 14.74 11.93
CA GLU A 190 15.94 15.60 11.34
C GLU A 190 15.48 16.21 10.01
N SER A 191 14.79 15.42 9.18
CA SER A 191 14.26 15.89 7.90
C SER A 191 13.20 16.97 8.09
N ILE A 192 12.34 16.87 9.10
CA ILE A 192 11.37 17.93 9.42
C ILE A 192 12.11 19.23 9.82
N VAL A 193 13.16 19.12 10.64
CA VAL A 193 13.97 20.29 11.04
C VAL A 193 14.62 20.93 9.81
N LYS A 194 15.28 20.13 8.97
CA LYS A 194 15.91 20.57 7.71
C LYS A 194 14.90 21.26 6.78
N TYR A 195 13.67 20.74 6.65
CA TYR A 195 12.65 21.38 5.79
C TYR A 195 12.21 22.73 6.36
N LYS A 196 12.02 22.84 7.67
CA LYS A 196 11.65 24.13 8.30
C LYS A 196 12.74 25.19 8.14
N GLU A 197 14.00 24.78 8.25
CA GLU A 197 15.16 25.64 8.02
C GLU A 197 15.26 26.04 6.54
N LEU A 198 15.17 25.07 5.62
CA LEU A 198 15.24 25.30 4.17
C LEU A 198 14.18 26.29 3.68
N PHE A 199 12.96 26.20 4.20
CA PHE A 199 11.86 27.10 3.83
C PHE A 199 11.75 28.33 4.73
N GLU A 200 12.63 28.48 5.73
CA GLU A 200 12.62 29.56 6.72
C GLU A 200 11.22 29.83 7.31
N SER A 201 10.49 28.75 7.59
CA SER A 201 9.06 28.82 7.93
C SER A 201 8.72 27.89 9.08
N GLN A 202 7.74 28.30 9.89
CA GLN A 202 7.24 27.53 11.03
C GLN A 202 5.76 27.18 10.79
N PRO A 203 5.31 25.96 11.14
CA PRO A 203 3.92 25.59 11.00
C PRO A 203 3.04 26.34 12.01
N GLU A 204 1.87 26.79 11.54
CA GLU A 204 0.79 27.36 12.34
C GLU A 204 -0.18 26.26 12.82
N VAL A 205 -0.25 25.16 12.05
CA VAL A 205 -1.07 23.99 12.38
C VAL A 205 -0.25 22.72 12.14
N ILE A 206 -0.33 21.78 13.09
CA ILE A 206 0.21 20.44 12.96
C ILE A 206 -0.96 19.45 12.85
N LEU A 207 -0.94 18.62 11.81
CA LEU A 207 -1.90 17.53 11.62
C LEU A 207 -1.25 16.20 12.01
N ILE A 208 -1.95 15.40 12.81
CA ILE A 208 -1.51 14.06 13.20
C ILE A 208 -2.60 13.03 12.92
N ASP A 209 -2.21 11.77 12.76
CA ASP A 209 -3.17 10.67 12.77
C ASP A 209 -3.81 10.55 14.15
N SER A 210 -5.10 10.20 14.19
CA SER A 210 -5.84 9.96 15.43
C SER A 210 -5.32 8.78 16.26
N HIS A 211 -4.51 7.88 15.69
CA HIS A 211 -3.89 6.82 16.46
C HIS A 211 -2.95 7.39 17.54
N PRO A 212 -3.21 7.12 18.84
CA PRO A 212 -2.49 7.80 19.93
C PRO A 212 -1.03 7.35 20.07
N GLN A 213 -0.71 6.12 19.64
CA GLN A 213 0.61 5.50 19.82
C GLN A 213 1.50 5.58 18.57
N TYR A 214 1.04 6.17 17.47
CA TYR A 214 1.91 6.34 16.30
C TYR A 214 3.04 7.30 16.64
N GLN A 215 4.28 6.91 16.30
CA GLN A 215 5.46 7.75 16.54
C GLN A 215 5.34 9.12 15.85
N SER A 216 4.75 9.18 14.66
CA SER A 216 4.43 10.45 13.98
C SER A 216 3.49 11.33 14.81
N SER A 217 2.45 10.74 15.41
CA SER A 217 1.49 11.43 16.28
C SER A 217 2.10 11.87 17.61
N ILE A 218 2.97 11.04 18.21
CA ILE A 218 3.71 11.37 19.45
C ILE A 218 4.65 12.55 19.19
N LEU A 219 5.46 12.48 18.12
CA LEU A 219 6.34 13.58 17.71
C LEU A 219 5.55 14.86 17.39
N GLY A 220 4.43 14.75 16.66
CA GLY A 220 3.59 15.90 16.33
C GLY A 220 3.01 16.59 17.57
N LYS A 221 2.58 15.82 18.58
CA LYS A 221 2.15 16.35 19.88
C LYS A 221 3.29 17.04 20.61
N ALA A 222 4.49 16.46 20.60
CA ALA A 222 5.66 17.05 21.23
C ALA A 222 6.06 18.38 20.57
N PHE A 223 6.07 18.43 19.24
CA PHE A 223 6.31 19.65 18.48
C PHE A 223 5.26 20.72 18.76
N SER A 224 3.98 20.38 18.68
CA SER A 224 2.88 21.31 18.99
C SER A 224 3.03 21.93 20.38
N LYS A 225 3.36 21.13 21.41
CA LYS A 225 3.61 21.65 22.76
C LYS A 225 4.81 22.58 22.83
N LYS A 226 5.92 22.23 22.18
CA LYS A 226 7.16 23.01 22.20
C LYS A 226 7.02 24.36 21.51
N SER A 227 6.28 24.43 20.40
CA SER A 227 6.10 25.66 19.61
C SER A 227 4.77 26.38 19.84
N ASN A 228 3.94 25.90 20.79
CA ASN A 228 2.58 26.38 21.02
C ASN A 228 1.72 26.43 19.73
N THR A 229 1.91 25.45 18.86
CA THR A 229 1.25 25.35 17.55
C THR A 229 -0.06 24.59 17.67
N LYS A 230 -1.11 25.01 16.95
CA LYS A 230 -2.41 24.32 16.95
C LYS A 230 -2.24 22.88 16.46
N LEU A 231 -2.76 21.91 17.21
CA LEU A 231 -2.77 20.50 16.84
C LEU A 231 -4.17 20.07 16.40
N VAL A 232 -4.26 19.33 15.30
CA VAL A 232 -5.51 18.73 14.82
C VAL A 232 -5.30 17.25 14.54
N SER A 233 -6.18 16.43 15.08
CA SER A 233 -6.20 14.98 14.87
C SER A 233 -7.09 14.64 13.68
N ILE A 234 -6.58 13.83 12.75
CA ILE A 234 -7.29 13.41 11.55
C ILE A 234 -7.38 11.88 11.53
N GLN A 235 -8.58 11.35 11.28
CA GLN A 235 -8.78 9.91 11.17
C GLN A 235 -8.12 9.38 9.89
N HIS A 236 -7.43 8.25 10.02
CA HIS A 236 -6.60 7.61 9.00
C HIS A 236 -7.30 7.44 7.63
N HIS A 237 -8.48 6.83 7.62
CA HIS A 237 -9.21 6.53 6.39
C HIS A 237 -9.80 7.80 5.74
N LYS A 238 -10.17 8.80 6.55
CA LYS A 238 -10.56 10.12 6.04
C LYS A 238 -9.38 10.83 5.38
N ALA A 239 -8.16 10.66 5.90
CA ALA A 239 -6.96 11.22 5.27
C ALA A 239 -6.69 10.56 3.91
N HIS A 240 -6.80 9.22 3.82
CA HIS A 240 -6.74 8.49 2.55
C HIS A 240 -7.79 8.98 1.54
N PHE A 241 -9.06 9.10 1.95
CA PHE A 241 -10.09 9.60 1.05
C PHE A 241 -9.82 11.06 0.61
N ALA A 242 -9.39 11.92 1.55
CA ALA A 242 -9.05 13.30 1.26
C ALA A 242 -7.88 13.44 0.28
N SER A 243 -6.91 12.52 0.29
CA SER A 243 -5.78 12.56 -0.64
C SER A 243 -6.25 12.40 -2.10
N VAL A 244 -7.16 11.46 -2.37
CA VAL A 244 -7.76 11.29 -3.71
C VAL A 244 -8.60 12.50 -4.11
N LEU A 245 -9.41 13.02 -3.18
CA LEU A 245 -10.21 14.22 -3.45
C LEU A 245 -9.31 15.42 -3.82
N GLY A 246 -8.18 15.60 -3.12
CA GLY A 246 -7.21 16.65 -3.42
C GLY A 246 -6.47 16.43 -4.74
N GLU A 247 -6.01 15.20 -5.01
CA GLU A 247 -5.31 14.84 -6.25
C GLU A 247 -6.14 14.99 -7.52
N HIS A 248 -7.47 15.03 -7.39
CA HIS A 248 -8.41 15.22 -8.51
C HIS A 248 -9.24 16.50 -8.43
N ASP A 249 -8.92 17.42 -7.51
CA ASP A 249 -9.62 18.71 -7.32
C ASP A 249 -11.14 18.57 -7.05
N LEU A 250 -11.52 17.49 -6.38
CA LEU A 250 -12.92 17.10 -6.18
C LEU A 250 -13.57 17.72 -4.94
N PHE A 251 -12.81 18.42 -4.09
CA PHE A 251 -13.38 19.07 -2.91
C PHE A 251 -14.48 20.08 -3.25
N LYS A 252 -14.46 20.68 -4.44
CA LYS A 252 -15.49 21.62 -4.91
C LYS A 252 -16.61 20.96 -5.74
N SER A 253 -16.59 19.63 -5.87
CA SER A 253 -17.59 18.91 -6.64
C SER A 253 -18.99 19.12 -6.05
N LYS A 254 -19.98 19.29 -6.93
CA LYS A 254 -21.40 19.31 -6.56
C LYS A 254 -22.01 17.91 -6.52
N GLU A 255 -21.40 16.96 -7.23
CA GLU A 255 -21.81 15.56 -7.23
C GLU A 255 -21.40 14.90 -5.92
N LYS A 256 -22.24 13.99 -5.40
CA LYS A 256 -21.86 13.10 -4.31
C LYS A 256 -20.80 12.10 -4.79
N ILE A 257 -19.79 11.83 -3.97
CA ILE A 257 -18.67 10.96 -4.32
C ILE A 257 -18.62 9.82 -3.31
N LEU A 258 -18.55 8.58 -3.82
CA LEU A 258 -18.31 7.40 -3.00
C LEU A 258 -16.81 7.26 -2.75
N GLY A 259 -16.37 7.42 -1.51
CA GLY A 259 -15.04 7.04 -1.08
C GLY A 259 -14.98 5.56 -0.75
N VAL A 260 -14.03 4.83 -1.32
CA VAL A 260 -13.74 3.43 -0.98
C VAL A 260 -12.32 3.38 -0.43
N VAL A 261 -12.20 3.17 0.88
CA VAL A 261 -10.91 3.18 1.57
C VAL A 261 -10.64 1.82 2.18
N TRP A 262 -9.83 1.03 1.49
CA TRP A 262 -9.52 -0.35 1.85
C TRP A 262 -8.03 -0.50 2.13
N ASP A 263 -7.72 -0.95 3.34
CA ASP A 263 -6.35 -1.00 3.85
C ASP A 263 -6.14 -2.14 4.86
N GLY A 264 -4.92 -2.28 5.36
CA GLY A 264 -4.55 -3.21 6.41
C GLY A 264 -5.09 -2.82 7.78
N THR A 265 -4.75 -1.63 8.27
CA THR A 265 -5.14 -1.18 9.62
C THR A 265 -5.23 0.33 9.70
N GLY A 266 -6.25 0.85 10.38
CA GLY A 266 -6.29 2.23 10.79
C GLY A 266 -7.24 2.46 11.95
N PHE A 267 -6.91 3.42 12.81
CA PHE A 267 -7.71 3.69 14.01
C PHE A 267 -9.07 4.29 13.64
N GLY A 268 -10.14 3.61 14.01
CA GLY A 268 -11.51 4.04 13.77
C GLY A 268 -12.00 5.08 14.77
N ASP A 269 -12.97 5.90 14.37
CA ASP A 269 -13.64 6.86 15.28
C ASP A 269 -14.43 6.14 16.40
N ASP A 270 -14.80 4.88 16.19
CA ASP A 270 -15.49 3.99 17.13
C ASP A 270 -14.52 3.08 17.91
N GLN A 271 -13.21 3.38 17.87
CA GLN A 271 -12.13 2.60 18.49
C GLN A 271 -11.93 1.19 17.92
N ALA A 272 -12.66 0.81 16.86
CA ALA A 272 -12.39 -0.40 16.11
C ALA A 272 -11.20 -0.20 15.15
N ILE A 273 -10.64 -1.30 14.64
CA ILE A 273 -9.59 -1.27 13.62
C ILE A 273 -10.24 -1.29 12.24
N TRP A 274 -10.25 -0.14 11.57
CA TRP A 274 -10.80 0.00 10.23
C TRP A 274 -9.82 -0.50 9.16
N GLY A 275 -10.37 -0.81 7.99
CA GLY A 275 -9.60 -1.18 6.79
C GLY A 275 -10.48 -1.61 5.61
N GLY A 276 -11.78 -1.37 5.67
CA GLY A 276 -12.76 -1.82 4.68
C GLY A 276 -13.94 -0.86 4.59
N GLU A 277 -13.64 0.42 4.47
CA GLU A 277 -14.59 1.50 4.71
C GLU A 277 -15.14 2.10 3.42
N PHE A 278 -16.43 2.46 3.46
CA PHE A 278 -17.09 3.27 2.44
C PHE A 278 -17.49 4.60 3.06
N PHE A 279 -17.26 5.69 2.34
CA PHE A 279 -17.60 7.04 2.75
C PHE A 279 -18.49 7.72 1.71
N ASN A 280 -19.42 8.54 2.17
CA ASN A 280 -20.10 9.54 1.36
C ASN A 280 -19.36 10.88 1.50
N TYR A 281 -19.00 11.50 0.39
CA TYR A 281 -18.60 12.90 0.34
C TYR A 281 -19.64 13.74 -0.42
N GLU A 282 -20.26 14.68 0.29
CA GLU A 282 -21.23 15.61 -0.29
C GLU A 282 -21.19 16.94 0.48
N LYS A 283 -21.23 18.08 -0.22
CA LYS A 283 -21.30 19.43 0.39
C LYS A 283 -20.24 19.65 1.48
N HIS A 284 -18.99 19.27 1.18
CA HIS A 284 -17.84 19.32 2.10
C HIS A 284 -17.98 18.50 3.39
N LYS A 285 -18.92 17.54 3.44
CA LYS A 285 -19.08 16.61 4.55
C LYS A 285 -18.66 15.23 4.12
N MET A 286 -17.78 14.62 4.90
CA MET A 286 -17.36 13.23 4.76
C MET A 286 -18.01 12.41 5.87
N LYS A 287 -18.81 11.41 5.50
CA LYS A 287 -19.51 10.53 6.45
C LYS A 287 -19.26 9.07 6.10
N ARG A 288 -19.05 8.23 7.12
CA ARG A 288 -18.97 6.76 6.92
C ARG A 288 -20.35 6.27 6.45
N LEU A 289 -20.39 5.58 5.32
CA LEU A 289 -21.59 5.07 4.67
C LEU A 289 -21.82 3.60 5.04
N SER A 290 -20.81 2.76 4.85
CA SER A 290 -20.85 1.32 5.11
C SER A 290 -19.44 0.79 5.35
N HIS A 291 -19.31 -0.47 5.74
CA HIS A 291 -18.04 -1.15 5.95
C HIS A 291 -18.18 -2.67 5.86
N PHE A 292 -17.07 -3.39 5.76
CA PHE A 292 -17.05 -4.84 5.91
C PHE A 292 -17.46 -5.25 7.33
N GLU A 293 -18.16 -6.38 7.44
CA GLU A 293 -18.59 -6.94 8.72
C GLU A 293 -17.44 -6.97 9.73
N TYR A 294 -17.72 -6.53 10.95
CA TYR A 294 -16.75 -6.59 12.03
C TYR A 294 -16.45 -8.05 12.42
N VAL A 295 -15.17 -8.39 12.40
CA VAL A 295 -14.62 -9.66 12.88
C VAL A 295 -13.67 -9.42 14.05
N ASP A 296 -13.33 -10.49 14.76
CA ASP A 296 -12.44 -10.42 15.92
C ASP A 296 -11.01 -10.06 15.53
N TRP A 297 -10.49 -8.96 16.07
CA TRP A 297 -9.07 -8.63 15.98
C TRP A 297 -8.34 -9.23 17.18
N ILE A 298 -7.60 -10.32 16.96
CA ILE A 298 -6.84 -11.02 18.00
C ILE A 298 -5.33 -10.91 17.74
N ALA A 299 -4.55 -11.07 18.81
CA ALA A 299 -3.09 -11.14 18.75
C ALA A 299 -2.37 -9.92 18.11
N ALA A 300 -3.04 -8.77 18.01
CA ALA A 300 -2.48 -7.52 17.50
C ALA A 300 -1.74 -7.70 16.15
N ASP A 301 -0.52 -7.19 16.03
CA ASP A 301 0.25 -7.19 14.79
C ASP A 301 0.62 -8.61 14.31
N ARG A 302 0.55 -9.62 15.18
CA ARG A 302 0.71 -11.02 14.76
C ARG A 302 -0.33 -11.44 13.72
N MET A 303 -1.53 -10.84 13.72
CA MET A 303 -2.53 -11.17 12.72
C MET A 303 -2.11 -10.79 11.30
N ALA A 304 -1.25 -9.76 11.15
CA ALA A 304 -0.67 -9.39 9.85
C ALA A 304 0.51 -10.28 9.46
N ILE A 305 1.18 -10.90 10.43
CA ILE A 305 2.32 -11.81 10.23
C ILE A 305 1.85 -13.27 10.03
N GLU A 306 0.72 -13.65 10.63
CA GLU A 306 0.17 -15.00 10.59
C GLU A 306 -1.23 -14.99 9.96
N PRO A 307 -1.35 -15.00 8.61
CA PRO A 307 -2.61 -15.03 7.88
C PRO A 307 -3.65 -16.06 8.37
N ARG A 308 -3.20 -17.19 8.91
CA ARG A 308 -4.06 -18.21 9.56
C ARG A 308 -4.91 -17.66 10.71
N LEU A 309 -4.44 -16.63 11.42
CA LEU A 309 -5.21 -15.97 12.49
C LEU A 309 -6.36 -15.14 11.92
N ALA A 310 -6.13 -14.43 10.81
CA ALA A 310 -7.19 -13.71 10.12
C ALA A 310 -8.26 -14.66 9.61
N LEU A 311 -7.86 -15.82 9.07
CA LEU A 311 -8.77 -16.89 8.67
C LEU A 311 -9.62 -17.38 9.85
N LEU A 312 -8.99 -17.72 10.98
CA LEU A 312 -9.68 -18.17 12.18
C LEU A 312 -10.72 -17.15 12.69
N SER A 313 -10.39 -15.85 12.64
CA SER A 313 -11.28 -14.77 13.05
C SER A 313 -12.47 -14.55 12.11
N ILE A 314 -12.28 -14.70 10.80
CA ILE A 314 -13.34 -14.44 9.80
C ILE A 314 -14.22 -15.68 9.59
N LEU A 315 -13.73 -16.89 9.82
CA LEU A 315 -14.56 -18.10 9.72
C LEU A 315 -15.81 -17.99 10.62
N PRO A 316 -17.00 -18.38 10.12
CA PRO A 316 -18.16 -18.57 10.96
C PRO A 316 -17.85 -19.51 12.13
N CYS A 317 -18.41 -19.25 13.31
CA CYS A 317 -18.14 -20.05 14.51
C CYS A 317 -18.32 -21.56 14.27
N SER A 318 -19.37 -21.94 13.51
CA SER A 318 -19.67 -23.33 13.14
C SER A 318 -18.65 -23.97 12.19
N LYS A 319 -17.80 -23.18 11.53
CA LYS A 319 -16.81 -23.63 10.55
C LYS A 319 -15.36 -23.43 11.00
N ARG A 320 -15.11 -22.97 12.24
CA ARG A 320 -13.75 -22.70 12.74
C ARG A 320 -12.85 -23.93 12.72
N GLU A 321 -13.39 -25.12 13.00
CA GLU A 321 -12.62 -26.39 12.98
C GLU A 321 -11.90 -26.65 11.64
N LEU A 322 -12.33 -26.02 10.53
CA LEU A 322 -11.61 -26.08 9.25
C LEU A 322 -10.18 -25.54 9.32
N ALA A 323 -9.92 -24.56 10.19
CA ALA A 323 -8.59 -23.98 10.36
C ALA A 323 -7.72 -24.77 11.33
N LYS A 324 -8.26 -25.77 12.05
CA LYS A 324 -7.57 -26.46 13.15
C LYS A 324 -6.27 -27.12 12.74
N SER A 325 -6.21 -27.69 11.54
CA SER A 325 -5.00 -28.33 10.99
C SER A 325 -3.84 -27.35 10.78
N LYS A 326 -4.10 -26.03 10.76
CA LYS A 326 -3.10 -24.98 10.62
C LYS A 326 -2.48 -24.55 11.95
N PHE A 327 -2.92 -25.12 13.07
CA PHE A 327 -2.45 -24.79 14.41
C PHE A 327 -1.99 -26.04 15.15
N SER A 328 -1.00 -25.88 16.02
CA SER A 328 -0.74 -26.88 17.06
C SER A 328 -1.91 -26.94 18.06
N GLU A 329 -2.03 -28.05 18.80
CA GLU A 329 -3.09 -28.18 19.82
C GLU A 329 -3.05 -27.07 20.87
N THR A 330 -1.84 -26.62 21.23
CA THR A 330 -1.63 -25.53 22.18
C THR A 330 -2.09 -24.19 21.61
N GLU A 331 -1.66 -23.85 20.39
CA GLU A 331 -2.09 -22.62 19.70
C GLU A 331 -3.61 -22.61 19.51
N TRP A 332 -4.20 -23.73 19.12
CA TRP A 332 -5.64 -23.87 18.91
C TRP A 332 -6.42 -23.50 20.17
N LYS A 333 -6.03 -24.02 21.34
CA LYS A 333 -6.67 -23.70 22.63
C LYS A 333 -6.49 -22.22 22.98
N VAL A 334 -5.28 -21.68 22.81
CA VAL A 334 -4.95 -20.29 23.16
C VAL A 334 -5.76 -19.30 22.30
N TYR A 335 -5.75 -19.46 20.98
CA TYR A 335 -6.41 -18.51 20.09
C TYR A 335 -7.94 -18.59 20.14
N ASN A 336 -8.52 -19.79 20.34
CA ASN A 336 -9.96 -19.89 20.61
C ASN A 336 -10.34 -19.20 21.92
N ARG A 337 -9.52 -19.36 22.98
CA ARG A 337 -9.75 -18.63 24.23
C ARG A 337 -9.64 -17.11 24.05
N MET A 338 -8.68 -16.64 23.23
CA MET A 338 -8.57 -15.22 22.88
C MET A 338 -9.83 -14.71 22.19
N LEU A 339 -10.39 -15.47 21.24
CA LEU A 339 -11.63 -15.10 20.55
C LEU A 339 -12.83 -14.96 21.50
N GLU A 340 -12.93 -15.82 22.52
CA GLU A 340 -14.02 -15.75 23.51
C GLU A 340 -13.98 -14.47 24.37
N ILE A 341 -12.77 -14.00 24.71
CA ILE A 341 -12.58 -12.83 25.57
C ILE A 341 -12.40 -11.53 24.78
N ASN A 342 -12.31 -11.61 23.45
CA ASN A 342 -11.94 -10.48 22.61
C ASN A 342 -13.09 -9.46 22.46
N SER A 343 -12.77 -8.20 22.74
CA SER A 343 -13.66 -7.06 22.53
C SER A 343 -13.29 -6.22 21.30
N LEU A 344 -12.04 -6.27 20.84
CA LEU A 344 -11.55 -5.43 19.74
C LEU A 344 -11.95 -6.01 18.39
N LYS A 345 -12.57 -5.19 17.53
CA LYS A 345 -13.06 -5.63 16.23
C LYS A 345 -12.30 -4.98 15.08
N THR A 346 -12.31 -5.66 13.94
CA THR A 346 -11.76 -5.12 12.69
C THR A 346 -12.69 -5.32 11.50
N SER A 347 -12.67 -4.37 10.57
CA SER A 347 -13.31 -4.42 9.25
C SER A 347 -12.27 -4.49 8.12
N SER A 348 -11.04 -4.90 8.43
CA SER A 348 -9.91 -4.82 7.49
C SER A 348 -10.05 -5.72 6.27
N VAL A 349 -9.98 -5.11 5.08
CA VAL A 349 -9.89 -5.84 3.82
C VAL A 349 -8.49 -6.42 3.65
N GLY A 350 -7.43 -5.79 4.16
CA GLY A 350 -6.10 -6.40 4.19
C GLY A 350 -6.09 -7.74 4.94
N ARG A 351 -6.73 -7.82 6.11
CA ARG A 351 -6.90 -9.08 6.85
C ARG A 351 -7.80 -10.08 6.12
N LEU A 352 -8.77 -9.62 5.35
CA LEU A 352 -9.58 -10.47 4.49
C LEU A 352 -8.73 -11.11 3.37
N PHE A 353 -7.81 -10.38 2.76
CA PHE A 353 -6.83 -10.94 1.82
C PHE A 353 -5.96 -12.02 2.49
N ASP A 354 -5.46 -11.74 3.69
CA ASP A 354 -4.66 -12.70 4.45
C ASP A 354 -5.46 -13.98 4.75
N ALA A 355 -6.71 -13.84 5.18
CA ALA A 355 -7.60 -14.98 5.43
C ALA A 355 -7.85 -15.84 4.19
N VAL A 356 -8.06 -15.22 3.02
CA VAL A 356 -8.24 -15.96 1.75
C VAL A 356 -6.94 -16.65 1.34
N ALA A 357 -5.79 -15.99 1.52
CA ALA A 357 -4.49 -16.59 1.21
C ALA A 357 -4.22 -17.84 2.06
N SER A 358 -4.53 -17.78 3.37
CA SER A 358 -4.43 -18.94 4.26
C SER A 358 -5.46 -20.02 3.90
N LEU A 359 -6.71 -19.64 3.58
CA LEU A 359 -7.78 -20.58 3.20
C LEU A 359 -7.43 -21.40 1.95
N LEU A 360 -6.79 -20.76 0.97
CA LEU A 360 -6.38 -21.39 -0.28
C LEU A 360 -5.01 -22.08 -0.19
N ASP A 361 -4.48 -22.24 1.01
CA ASP A 361 -3.18 -22.89 1.30
C ASP A 361 -2.01 -22.25 0.54
N ILE A 362 -2.04 -20.92 0.40
CA ILE A 362 -0.97 -20.15 -0.25
C ILE A 362 0.12 -19.86 0.77
N ILE A 363 -0.24 -19.27 1.91
CA ILE A 363 0.70 -18.91 2.97
C ILE A 363 -0.03 -18.75 4.31
N ASP A 364 0.58 -19.25 5.38
CA ASP A 364 0.05 -19.15 6.75
C ASP A 364 0.89 -18.25 7.67
N LYS A 365 2.13 -17.91 7.26
CA LYS A 365 3.04 -16.99 7.95
C LYS A 365 3.86 -16.20 6.94
N THR A 366 3.90 -14.88 7.09
CA THR A 366 4.64 -13.96 6.23
C THR A 366 6.00 -13.60 6.81
N SER A 367 6.89 -13.18 5.92
CA SER A 367 8.24 -12.67 6.14
C SER A 367 8.31 -11.14 5.99
N TYR A 368 7.37 -10.53 5.25
CA TYR A 368 7.25 -9.08 5.10
C TYR A 368 5.79 -8.62 4.96
N GLU A 369 5.59 -7.31 5.14
CA GLU A 369 4.27 -6.67 5.11
C GLU A 369 3.61 -6.83 3.72
N GLY A 370 2.39 -7.38 3.70
CA GLY A 370 1.59 -7.52 2.48
C GLY A 370 1.91 -8.74 1.62
N GLU A 371 2.84 -9.61 2.04
CA GLU A 371 3.24 -10.81 1.28
C GLU A 371 2.06 -11.71 0.89
N ALA A 372 1.17 -12.02 1.84
CA ALA A 372 0.02 -12.88 1.57
C ALA A 372 -0.93 -12.30 0.51
N ALA A 373 -1.18 -10.99 0.55
CA ALA A 373 -1.97 -10.31 -0.46
C ALA A 373 -1.29 -10.29 -1.84
N MET A 374 0.04 -10.12 -1.88
CA MET A 374 0.84 -10.16 -3.11
C MET A 374 0.84 -11.56 -3.73
N LEU A 375 1.07 -12.60 -2.93
CA LEU A 375 1.03 -14.00 -3.39
C LEU A 375 -0.38 -14.40 -3.85
N LEU A 376 -1.43 -13.94 -3.17
CA LEU A 376 -2.81 -14.16 -3.61
C LEU A 376 -3.09 -13.48 -4.96
N GLU A 377 -2.62 -12.25 -5.17
CA GLU A 377 -2.69 -11.59 -6.48
C GLU A 377 -1.93 -12.39 -7.54
N ASN A 378 -0.74 -12.91 -7.21
CA ASN A 378 0.06 -13.73 -8.13
C ASN A 378 -0.69 -15.01 -8.54
N GLN A 379 -1.30 -15.73 -7.59
CA GLN A 379 -2.13 -16.90 -7.90
C GLN A 379 -3.35 -16.51 -8.75
N ALA A 380 -4.01 -15.39 -8.44
CA ALA A 380 -5.15 -14.92 -9.21
C ALA A 380 -4.82 -14.58 -10.67
N ARG A 381 -3.59 -14.13 -10.94
CA ARG A 381 -3.11 -13.80 -12.29
C ARG A 381 -2.87 -15.02 -13.17
N ASN A 382 -2.55 -16.16 -12.57
CA ASN A 382 -2.33 -17.42 -13.30
C ASN A 382 -3.64 -18.10 -13.74
N TYR A 383 -4.77 -17.38 -13.71
CA TYR A 383 -6.06 -17.87 -14.19
C TYR A 383 -6.45 -17.14 -15.47
N ASP A 384 -6.41 -17.87 -16.58
CA ASP A 384 -6.70 -17.36 -17.93
C ASP A 384 -8.19 -17.48 -18.33
N GLY A 385 -9.04 -17.98 -17.42
CA GLY A 385 -10.46 -18.16 -17.66
C GLY A 385 -11.28 -16.87 -17.53
N ASN A 386 -12.51 -16.91 -18.05
CA ASN A 386 -13.49 -15.82 -17.99
C ASN A 386 -14.73 -16.16 -17.15
N ASP A 387 -14.80 -17.38 -16.62
CA ASP A 387 -15.89 -17.92 -15.79
C ASP A 387 -15.67 -17.59 -14.30
N TYR A 388 -15.66 -16.30 -13.98
CA TYR A 388 -15.52 -15.82 -12.60
C TYR A 388 -16.76 -16.14 -11.75
N ILE A 389 -16.55 -16.36 -10.46
CA ILE A 389 -17.63 -16.55 -9.47
C ILE A 389 -17.82 -15.23 -8.71
N ASP A 390 -19.07 -14.73 -8.63
CA ASP A 390 -19.44 -13.72 -7.65
C ASP A 390 -19.85 -14.43 -6.36
N PHE A 391 -18.96 -14.43 -5.37
CA PHE A 391 -19.22 -15.10 -4.10
C PHE A 391 -20.29 -14.42 -3.24
N LEU A 392 -20.77 -13.24 -3.63
CA LEU A 392 -21.84 -12.50 -2.95
C LEU A 392 -23.02 -12.18 -3.88
N GLU A 393 -23.16 -12.95 -4.96
CA GLU A 393 -24.26 -12.86 -5.90
C GLU A 393 -25.61 -12.91 -5.18
N ASP A 394 -26.55 -12.07 -5.59
CA ASP A 394 -27.93 -11.97 -5.06
C ASP A 394 -28.10 -11.72 -3.56
N LEU A 395 -27.02 -11.52 -2.80
CA LEU A 395 -27.10 -11.22 -1.37
C LEU A 395 -27.36 -9.73 -1.14
N ALA A 396 -28.50 -9.39 -0.56
CA ALA A 396 -28.73 -8.05 -0.02
C ALA A 396 -27.94 -7.88 1.29
N PHE A 397 -27.21 -6.77 1.42
CA PHE A 397 -26.43 -6.49 2.63
C PHE A 397 -26.29 -4.98 2.87
N GLU A 398 -26.36 -4.58 4.14
CA GLU A 398 -26.00 -3.22 4.57
C GLU A 398 -24.49 -3.10 4.85
N ARG A 399 -23.91 -4.16 5.44
CA ARG A 399 -22.46 -4.35 5.68
C ARG A 399 -21.98 -5.55 4.90
N ILE A 400 -20.79 -5.48 4.32
CA ILE A 400 -20.30 -6.52 3.41
C ILE A 400 -20.00 -7.79 4.24
N PRO A 401 -20.67 -8.93 3.96
CA PRO A 401 -20.63 -10.10 4.83
C PRO A 401 -19.36 -10.94 4.62
N SER A 402 -18.26 -10.53 5.27
CA SER A 402 -16.94 -11.16 5.18
C SER A 402 -16.99 -12.66 5.52
N LYS A 403 -17.80 -13.05 6.52
CA LYS A 403 -17.91 -14.45 6.93
C LYS A 403 -18.57 -15.32 5.86
N THR A 404 -19.62 -14.80 5.22
CA THR A 404 -20.32 -15.48 4.11
C THR A 404 -19.40 -15.60 2.89
N LEU A 405 -18.65 -14.55 2.57
CA LEU A 405 -17.65 -14.57 1.49
C LEU A 405 -16.63 -15.69 1.68
N ILE A 406 -16.01 -15.80 2.86
CA ILE A 406 -15.07 -16.88 3.18
C ILE A 406 -15.75 -18.25 3.13
N ALA A 407 -16.97 -18.38 3.65
CA ALA A 407 -17.70 -19.65 3.63
C ALA A 407 -18.02 -20.11 2.20
N ASN A 408 -18.28 -19.19 1.28
CA ASN A 408 -18.55 -19.49 -0.13
C ASN A 408 -17.27 -19.86 -0.89
N ILE A 409 -16.15 -19.19 -0.62
CA ILE A 409 -14.83 -19.58 -1.17
C ILE A 409 -14.45 -20.99 -0.70
N GLN A 410 -14.66 -21.31 0.58
CA GLN A 410 -14.42 -22.65 1.10
C GLN A 410 -15.28 -23.69 0.38
N LYS A 411 -16.57 -23.41 0.17
CA LYS A 411 -17.46 -24.32 -0.55
C LYS A 411 -16.98 -24.56 -1.98
N ALA A 412 -16.57 -23.51 -2.70
CA ALA A 412 -16.01 -23.64 -4.04
C ALA A 412 -14.71 -24.46 -4.05
N LYS A 413 -13.85 -24.31 -3.03
CA LYS A 413 -12.66 -25.15 -2.85
C LYS A 413 -13.03 -26.63 -2.65
N GLU A 414 -14.03 -26.93 -1.83
CA GLU A 414 -14.55 -28.29 -1.60
C GLU A 414 -15.17 -28.90 -2.87
N GLU A 415 -15.80 -28.07 -3.72
CA GLU A 415 -16.34 -28.44 -5.03
C GLU A 415 -15.25 -28.63 -6.10
N GLY A 416 -13.97 -28.49 -5.76
CA GLY A 416 -12.83 -28.74 -6.65
C GLY A 416 -12.43 -27.56 -7.54
N ILE A 417 -12.95 -26.36 -7.28
CA ILE A 417 -12.52 -25.15 -8.00
C ILE A 417 -11.05 -24.86 -7.69
N SER A 418 -10.25 -24.62 -8.73
CA SER A 418 -8.81 -24.40 -8.59
C SER A 418 -8.50 -23.18 -7.71
N LYS A 419 -7.34 -23.20 -7.04
CA LYS A 419 -6.86 -22.06 -6.23
C LYS A 419 -6.76 -20.77 -7.05
N PHE A 420 -6.32 -20.86 -8.31
CA PHE A 420 -6.17 -19.71 -9.20
C PHE A 420 -7.52 -19.07 -9.51
N ARG A 421 -8.54 -19.89 -9.82
CA ARG A 421 -9.90 -19.41 -10.08
C ARG A 421 -10.55 -18.83 -8.83
N ASN A 422 -10.38 -19.46 -7.67
CA ASN A 422 -10.87 -18.94 -6.39
C ASN A 422 -10.26 -17.58 -6.05
N ALA A 423 -8.93 -17.45 -6.13
CA ALA A 423 -8.23 -16.19 -5.85
C ALA A 423 -8.68 -15.06 -6.81
N ASN A 424 -8.80 -15.37 -8.10
CA ASN A 424 -9.27 -14.42 -9.11
C ASN A 424 -10.73 -14.01 -8.88
N SER A 425 -11.61 -14.97 -8.58
CA SER A 425 -13.03 -14.75 -8.31
C SER A 425 -13.24 -13.94 -7.03
N PHE A 426 -12.39 -14.10 -6.01
CA PHE A 426 -12.41 -13.27 -4.80
C PHE A 426 -12.14 -11.80 -5.14
N ILE A 427 -11.06 -11.52 -5.89
CA ILE A 427 -10.73 -10.15 -6.31
C ILE A 427 -11.83 -9.58 -7.22
N HIS A 428 -12.44 -10.41 -8.08
CA HIS A 428 -13.57 -10.03 -8.90
C HIS A 428 -14.80 -9.66 -8.06
N THR A 429 -15.14 -10.47 -7.05
CA THR A 429 -16.24 -10.22 -6.11
C THR A 429 -16.05 -8.89 -5.40
N LEU A 430 -14.82 -8.55 -4.96
CA LEU A 430 -14.55 -7.24 -4.35
C LEU A 430 -14.84 -6.07 -5.30
N ALA A 431 -14.47 -6.17 -6.57
CA ALA A 431 -14.81 -5.14 -7.55
C ALA A 431 -16.34 -5.01 -7.72
N LEU A 432 -17.08 -6.13 -7.76
CA LEU A 432 -18.54 -6.12 -7.84
C LEU A 432 -19.19 -5.51 -6.61
N VAL A 433 -18.67 -5.76 -5.41
CA VAL A 433 -19.15 -5.15 -4.15
C VAL A 433 -19.10 -3.62 -4.23
N ILE A 434 -18.01 -3.05 -4.73
CA ILE A 434 -17.87 -1.60 -4.90
C ILE A 434 -18.97 -1.05 -5.82
N LEU A 435 -19.18 -1.70 -6.97
CA LEU A 435 -20.17 -1.28 -7.97
C LEU A 435 -21.60 -1.44 -7.46
N LYS A 436 -21.86 -2.50 -6.69
CA LYS A 436 -23.16 -2.75 -6.06
C LYS A 436 -23.51 -1.61 -5.09
N ILE A 437 -22.58 -1.23 -4.22
CA ILE A 437 -22.77 -0.12 -3.27
C ILE A 437 -22.94 1.21 -4.01
N ALA A 438 -22.14 1.46 -5.05
CA ALA A 438 -22.26 2.65 -5.87
C ALA A 438 -23.66 2.76 -6.52
N LYS A 439 -24.13 1.67 -7.14
CA LYS A 439 -25.44 1.61 -7.80
C LYS A 439 -26.61 1.73 -6.82
N GLN A 440 -26.56 1.05 -5.68
CA GLN A 440 -27.61 1.11 -4.64
C GLN A 440 -27.80 2.52 -4.06
N ASN A 441 -26.78 3.36 -4.14
CA ASN A 441 -26.78 4.70 -3.58
C ASN A 441 -26.61 5.77 -4.67
N ASP A 442 -26.84 5.45 -5.94
CA ASP A 442 -26.78 6.35 -7.12
C ASP A 442 -25.50 7.20 -7.21
N TYR A 443 -24.32 6.61 -6.99
CA TYR A 443 -23.04 7.29 -7.18
C TYR A 443 -22.52 7.12 -8.62
N GLU A 444 -22.23 8.24 -9.28
CA GLU A 444 -21.58 8.25 -10.59
C GLU A 444 -20.05 8.30 -10.50
N THR A 445 -19.53 8.80 -9.38
CA THR A 445 -18.08 8.96 -9.15
C THR A 445 -17.64 8.17 -7.91
N ILE A 446 -16.61 7.35 -8.08
CA ILE A 446 -15.98 6.55 -7.01
C ILE A 446 -14.51 6.96 -6.89
N ALA A 447 -14.09 7.24 -5.67
CA ALA A 447 -12.72 7.56 -5.29
C ALA A 447 -12.15 6.46 -4.39
N CYS A 448 -11.13 5.76 -4.88
CA CYS A 448 -10.52 4.60 -4.24
C CYS A 448 -9.14 4.93 -3.69
N SER A 449 -8.88 4.56 -2.43
CA SER A 449 -7.60 4.76 -1.72
C SER A 449 -7.33 3.65 -0.71
N GLY A 450 -6.10 3.58 -0.21
CA GLY A 450 -5.65 2.62 0.80
C GLY A 450 -4.82 1.50 0.20
N GLY A 451 -4.08 0.78 1.05
CA GLY A 451 -3.05 -0.18 0.61
C GLY A 451 -3.59 -1.32 -0.26
N VAL A 452 -4.87 -1.69 -0.13
CA VAL A 452 -5.47 -2.77 -0.95
C VAL A 452 -5.54 -2.40 -2.43
N PHE A 453 -5.64 -1.11 -2.77
CA PHE A 453 -5.64 -0.66 -4.17
C PHE A 453 -4.24 -0.64 -4.81
N GLN A 454 -3.20 -1.08 -4.10
CA GLN A 454 -1.92 -1.47 -4.70
C GLN A 454 -2.04 -2.79 -5.51
N ASN A 455 -3.12 -3.56 -5.30
CA ASN A 455 -3.46 -4.73 -6.09
C ASN A 455 -3.90 -4.31 -7.49
N SER A 456 -2.99 -4.46 -8.46
CA SER A 456 -3.25 -4.00 -9.83
C SER A 456 -4.30 -4.85 -10.56
N LEU A 457 -4.52 -6.11 -10.15
CA LEU A 457 -5.61 -6.93 -10.69
C LEU A 457 -6.98 -6.40 -10.25
N LEU A 458 -7.13 -6.00 -8.98
CA LEU A 458 -8.34 -5.36 -8.46
C LEU A 458 -8.64 -4.06 -9.22
N VAL A 459 -7.63 -3.19 -9.36
CA VAL A 459 -7.77 -1.92 -10.09
C VAL A 459 -8.14 -2.15 -11.55
N THR A 460 -7.53 -3.14 -12.22
CA THR A 460 -7.82 -3.50 -13.61
C THR A 460 -9.26 -3.98 -13.76
N LYS A 461 -9.70 -4.95 -12.94
CA LYS A 461 -11.07 -5.48 -12.97
C LYS A 461 -12.10 -4.40 -12.68
N LEU A 462 -11.87 -3.59 -11.64
CA LEU A 462 -12.75 -2.49 -11.28
C LEU A 462 -12.87 -1.47 -12.43
N SER A 463 -11.75 -1.09 -13.05
CA SER A 463 -11.74 -0.15 -14.19
C SER A 463 -12.55 -0.67 -15.38
N GLN A 464 -12.37 -1.94 -15.76
CA GLN A 464 -13.11 -2.56 -16.85
C GLN A 464 -14.62 -2.65 -16.56
N LEU A 465 -14.99 -3.03 -15.34
CA LEU A 465 -16.39 -3.16 -14.95
C LEU A 465 -17.08 -1.79 -14.81
N SER A 466 -16.40 -0.78 -14.25
CA SER A 466 -16.92 0.58 -14.13
C SER A 466 -17.15 1.24 -15.49
N GLN A 467 -16.26 1.01 -16.46
CA GLN A 467 -16.41 1.56 -17.82
C GLN A 467 -17.72 1.07 -18.48
N LYS A 468 -18.09 -0.20 -18.28
CA LYS A 468 -19.35 -0.76 -18.79
C LYS A 468 -20.60 -0.14 -18.15
N GLN A 469 -20.48 0.39 -16.93
CA GLN A 469 -21.58 0.97 -16.17
C GLN A 469 -21.59 2.51 -16.19
N GLY A 470 -20.66 3.16 -16.90
CA GLY A 470 -20.56 4.61 -16.96
C GLY A 470 -20.09 5.27 -15.67
N ILE A 471 -19.45 4.52 -14.77
CA ILE A 471 -18.96 5.02 -13.47
C ILE A 471 -17.56 5.63 -13.63
N LYS A 472 -17.36 6.84 -13.09
CA LYS A 472 -16.08 7.56 -13.10
C LYS A 472 -15.23 7.11 -11.91
N LEU A 473 -14.11 6.44 -12.18
CA LEU A 473 -13.15 6.04 -11.14
C LEU A 473 -12.05 7.09 -10.93
N LYS A 474 -11.61 7.21 -9.68
CA LYS A 474 -10.50 8.07 -9.25
C LYS A 474 -9.63 7.31 -8.25
N PHE A 475 -8.36 7.14 -8.59
CA PHE A 475 -7.35 6.55 -7.70
C PHE A 475 -6.27 7.59 -7.38
N ASN A 476 -5.48 7.38 -6.32
CA ASN A 476 -4.22 8.10 -6.16
C ASN A 476 -3.31 7.87 -7.38
N ARG A 477 -2.68 8.93 -7.87
CA ARG A 477 -1.76 8.91 -9.02
C ARG A 477 -0.42 9.59 -8.74
N ILE A 478 -0.34 10.43 -7.70
CA ILE A 478 0.85 11.23 -7.36
C ILE A 478 1.31 11.03 -5.91
N LEU A 479 0.40 10.85 -4.94
CA LEU A 479 0.76 10.90 -3.52
C LEU A 479 0.88 9.55 -2.80
N SER A 480 0.40 8.45 -3.41
CA SER A 480 0.03 7.18 -2.74
C SER A 480 0.79 6.82 -1.46
#